data_AF-A0A5F5XMF7-F1
#
_entry.id   AF-A0A5F5XMF7-F1
#
_cell.length_a   1.000
_cell.length_b   1.000
_cell.length_c   1.000
_cell.angle_alpha   90.00
_cell.angle_beta   90.00
_cell.angle_gamma   90.00
#
_symmetry.space_group_name_H-M   'P 1'
#
loop_
_entity.id
_entity.type
_entity.pdbx_description
1 polymer ?
#
loop_
_entity_poly.entity_id
_entity_poly.type
_entity_poly.pdbx_seq_one_letter_code
_entity_poly.pdbx_strand_id
1 'polypeptide(L)'
;MTQIDKIMNENGIITTNPSEIQAIIREYYEKLYANKLDNLEEMDKFLNTHTLPKLNQEEIESLNRPITSEEIESVIKNISTNKSPGPDGFPGEFYQTFKAEIIPILLKLFQEIEREGKLPDSFYEASITLIPKPDRDPVKKENYRPISLMNMDAKLLNKILANRIQQHIKGIIHHDQVRFIPGLLFNICKSINVIHHINKRKDKNHMILSLDAENAFDKIQQPFVIKTLEKVGIKGTYLNIIKAIYEKPTANIIHNGEKLKAFSLRSGTRQECPLTTVV
;
A
#
# COMPACT_ATOMS: atom_id res chain seq x y z
N MET A 1 -9.65 14.61 15.12
CA MET A 1 -8.50 14.72 14.19
C MET A 1 -7.38 15.45 14.90
N THR A 2 -6.14 15.11 14.63
CA THR A 2 -4.98 15.81 15.21
C THR A 2 -4.85 17.18 14.56
N GLN A 3 -4.82 18.25 15.35
CA GLN A 3 -4.50 19.60 14.87
C GLN A 3 -2.99 19.78 14.79
N ILE A 4 -2.52 20.37 13.68
CA ILE A 4 -1.10 20.68 13.47
C ILE A 4 -0.95 22.19 13.43
N ASP A 5 -0.64 22.77 14.59
CA ASP A 5 -0.60 24.23 14.78
C ASP A 5 0.81 24.81 14.81
N LYS A 6 1.83 23.94 14.80
CA LYS A 6 3.24 24.32 14.75
C LYS A 6 4.07 23.27 14.03
N ILE A 7 5.00 23.72 13.18
CA ILE A 7 5.95 22.84 12.49
C ILE A 7 7.31 23.50 12.34
N MET A 8 8.37 22.70 12.35
CA MET A 8 9.74 23.15 12.10
C MET A 8 10.04 23.12 10.60
N ASN A 9 10.51 24.25 10.07
CA ASN A 9 10.99 24.36 8.70
C ASN A 9 12.40 23.73 8.53
N GLU A 10 12.95 23.73 7.32
CA GLU A 10 14.27 23.13 7.05
C GLU A 10 15.43 23.88 7.74
N ASN A 11 15.25 25.15 8.10
CA ASN A 11 16.24 25.97 8.81
C ASN A 11 16.19 25.78 10.35
N GLY A 12 15.34 24.86 10.85
CA GLY A 12 15.18 24.63 12.29
C GLY A 12 14.29 25.66 13.00
N ILE A 13 13.65 26.57 12.26
CA ILE A 13 12.74 27.59 12.82
C ILE A 13 11.34 27.03 12.90
N ILE A 14 10.69 27.19 14.05
CA ILE A 14 9.30 26.79 14.28
C ILE A 14 8.38 27.89 13.76
N THR A 15 7.46 27.54 12.88
CA THR A 15 6.38 28.42 12.44
C THR A 15 5.05 27.98 13.03
N THR A 16 4.20 28.96 13.34
CA THR A 16 2.80 28.79 13.75
C THR A 16 1.84 29.40 12.71
N ASN A 17 2.37 29.95 11.62
CA ASN A 17 1.57 30.55 10.55
C ASN A 17 0.90 29.43 9.73
N PRO A 18 -0.44 29.37 9.66
CA PRO A 18 -1.16 28.29 8.96
C PRO A 18 -0.72 28.12 7.50
N SER A 19 -0.55 29.22 6.74
CA SER A 19 -0.16 29.15 5.33
C SER A 19 1.26 28.61 5.14
N GLU A 20 2.19 28.97 6.05
CA GLU A 20 3.56 28.42 6.03
C GLU A 20 3.59 26.95 6.41
N ILE A 21 2.81 26.55 7.43
CA ILE A 21 2.67 25.14 7.83
C ILE A 21 2.16 24.30 6.65
N GLN A 22 1.10 24.77 5.97
CA GLN A 22 0.54 24.09 4.80
C GLN A 22 1.58 23.93 3.68
N ALA A 23 2.36 24.98 3.40
CA ALA A 23 3.41 24.95 2.39
C ALA A 23 4.53 23.95 2.76
N ILE A 24 5.04 24.01 3.98
CA ILE A 24 6.11 23.11 4.48
C ILE A 24 5.68 21.65 4.43
N ILE A 25 4.46 21.36 4.90
CA ILE A 25 3.91 19.99 4.90
C ILE A 25 3.79 19.49 3.46
N ARG A 26 3.17 20.29 2.58
CA ARG A 26 2.96 19.91 1.19
C ARG A 26 4.28 19.65 0.48
N GLU A 27 5.23 20.56 0.59
CA GLU A 27 6.54 20.46 -0.06
C GLU A 27 7.32 19.23 0.45
N TYR A 28 7.28 18.97 1.76
CA TYR A 28 7.94 17.80 2.33
C TYR A 28 7.40 16.48 1.77
N TYR A 29 6.08 16.29 1.75
CA TYR A 29 5.48 15.06 1.23
C TYR A 29 5.53 14.98 -0.30
N GLU A 30 5.45 16.10 -1.01
CA GLU A 30 5.67 16.15 -2.46
C GLU A 30 7.09 15.69 -2.81
N LYS A 31 8.11 16.12 -2.05
CA LYS A 31 9.49 15.63 -2.19
C LYS A 31 9.65 14.17 -1.75
N LEU A 32 8.97 13.74 -0.69
CA LEU A 32 9.02 12.36 -0.21
C LEU A 32 8.50 11.37 -1.27
N TYR A 33 7.40 11.72 -1.93
CA TYR A 33 6.76 10.93 -2.98
C TYR A 33 7.26 11.27 -4.40
N ALA A 34 8.25 12.15 -4.52
CA ALA A 34 8.95 12.38 -5.77
C ALA A 34 9.85 11.17 -6.07
N ASN A 35 9.70 10.61 -7.27
CA ASN A 35 10.48 9.45 -7.67
C ASN A 35 11.91 9.86 -8.04
N LYS A 36 12.89 9.11 -7.55
CA LYS A 36 14.27 9.14 -8.07
C LYS A 36 14.43 7.86 -8.90
N LEU A 37 14.33 7.97 -10.23
CA LEU A 37 14.37 6.83 -11.16
C LEU A 37 15.79 6.56 -11.68
N ASP A 38 16.81 6.77 -10.84
CA ASP A 38 18.20 6.86 -11.31
C ASP A 38 18.87 5.47 -11.44
N ASN A 39 18.18 4.38 -11.04
CA ASN A 39 18.75 3.04 -10.85
C ASN A 39 18.01 1.93 -11.62
N LEU A 40 17.27 2.25 -12.68
CA LEU A 40 16.46 1.25 -13.43
C LEU A 40 17.29 0.08 -13.99
N GLU A 41 18.51 0.33 -14.47
CA GLU A 41 19.40 -0.71 -14.99
C GLU A 41 19.91 -1.63 -13.87
N GLU A 42 20.23 -1.07 -12.71
CA GLU A 42 20.66 -1.85 -11.54
C GLU A 42 19.52 -2.75 -11.04
N MET A 43 18.28 -2.25 -11.07
CA MET A 43 17.10 -3.04 -10.74
C MET A 43 16.94 -4.24 -11.68
N ASP A 44 17.10 -4.04 -12.99
CA ASP A 44 17.04 -5.13 -13.97
C ASP A 44 18.15 -6.15 -13.74
N LYS A 45 19.38 -5.68 -13.50
CA LYS A 45 20.50 -6.55 -13.16
C LYS A 45 20.21 -7.37 -11.91
N PHE A 46 19.69 -6.75 -10.85
CA PHE A 46 19.33 -7.43 -9.61
C PHE A 46 18.24 -8.50 -9.81
N LEU A 47 17.18 -8.18 -10.54
CA LEU A 47 16.10 -9.14 -10.81
C LEU A 47 16.53 -10.27 -11.75
N ASN A 48 17.54 -10.04 -12.59
CA ASN A 48 18.08 -11.06 -13.49
C ASN A 48 19.09 -12.00 -12.83
N THR A 49 19.79 -11.56 -11.78
CA THR A 49 20.71 -12.42 -11.02
C THR A 49 19.98 -13.37 -10.06
N HIS A 50 18.75 -13.05 -9.66
CA HIS A 50 17.98 -13.85 -8.72
C HIS A 50 16.92 -14.70 -9.43
N THR A 51 16.86 -15.99 -9.08
CA THR A 51 15.77 -16.86 -9.54
C THR A 51 14.61 -16.75 -8.56
N LEU A 52 13.54 -16.09 -8.98
CA LEU A 52 12.30 -16.03 -8.22
C LEU A 52 11.43 -17.27 -8.51
N PRO A 53 10.70 -17.78 -7.50
CA PRO A 53 9.70 -18.82 -7.74
C PRO A 53 8.64 -18.31 -8.71
N LYS A 54 8.19 -19.21 -9.59
CA LYS A 54 7.20 -18.91 -10.61
C LYS A 54 5.89 -19.59 -10.30
N LEU A 55 4.81 -18.86 -10.50
CA LEU A 55 3.48 -19.46 -10.48
C LEU A 55 3.32 -20.45 -11.64
N ASN A 56 2.59 -21.52 -11.38
CA ASN A 56 2.20 -22.46 -12.42
C ASN A 56 1.07 -21.89 -13.29
N GLN A 57 0.73 -22.57 -14.38
CA GLN A 57 -0.25 -22.08 -15.34
C GLN A 57 -1.66 -21.98 -14.75
N GLU A 58 -2.08 -22.92 -13.90
CA GLU A 58 -3.39 -22.90 -13.23
C GLU A 58 -3.53 -21.72 -12.25
N GLU A 59 -2.46 -21.41 -11.51
CA GLU A 59 -2.41 -20.26 -10.60
C GLU A 59 -2.50 -18.94 -11.37
N ILE A 60 -1.79 -18.83 -12.49
CA ILE A 60 -1.87 -17.64 -13.35
C ILE A 60 -3.27 -17.50 -13.95
N GLU A 61 -3.89 -18.60 -14.40
CA GLU A 61 -5.26 -18.58 -14.91
C GLU A 61 -6.26 -18.19 -13.83
N SER A 62 -6.08 -18.69 -12.60
CA SER A 62 -6.90 -18.32 -11.43
C SER A 62 -6.88 -16.80 -11.18
N LEU A 63 -5.69 -16.18 -11.20
CA LEU A 63 -5.54 -14.72 -11.01
C LEU A 63 -6.28 -13.90 -12.07
N ASN A 64 -6.35 -14.42 -13.30
CA ASN A 64 -6.91 -13.73 -14.47
C ASN A 64 -8.39 -14.04 -14.73
N ARG A 65 -9.07 -14.78 -13.84
CA ARG A 65 -10.52 -15.02 -13.97
C ARG A 65 -11.31 -13.70 -13.88
N PRO A 66 -12.43 -13.56 -14.59
CA PRO A 66 -13.29 -12.37 -14.44
C PRO A 66 -13.74 -12.17 -13.00
N ILE A 67 -13.84 -10.92 -12.56
CA ILE A 67 -14.39 -10.58 -11.24
C ILE A 67 -15.87 -10.98 -11.17
N THR A 68 -16.26 -11.63 -10.06
CA THR A 68 -17.64 -12.09 -9.85
C THR A 68 -18.39 -11.30 -8.79
N SER A 69 -19.72 -11.34 -8.83
CA SER A 69 -20.58 -10.71 -7.82
C SER A 69 -20.31 -11.24 -6.41
N GLU A 70 -19.98 -12.53 -6.29
CA GLU A 70 -19.71 -13.19 -5.02
C GLU A 70 -18.41 -12.67 -4.38
N GLU A 71 -17.38 -12.39 -5.21
CA GLU A 71 -16.15 -11.75 -4.72
C GLU A 71 -16.45 -10.35 -4.17
N ILE A 72 -17.24 -9.55 -4.91
CA ILE A 72 -17.63 -8.20 -4.48
C ILE A 72 -18.44 -8.26 -3.18
N GLU A 73 -19.46 -9.13 -3.11
CA GLU A 73 -20.30 -9.27 -1.92
C GLU A 73 -19.49 -9.72 -0.71
N SER A 74 -18.59 -10.69 -0.90
CA SER A 74 -17.70 -11.19 0.16
C SER A 74 -16.82 -10.07 0.70
N VAL A 75 -16.26 -9.21 -0.16
CA VAL A 75 -15.47 -8.07 0.29
C VAL A 75 -16.34 -7.05 1.01
N ILE A 76 -17.52 -6.69 0.49
CA ILE A 76 -18.43 -5.72 1.11
C ILE A 76 -18.82 -6.16 2.53
N LYS A 77 -19.14 -7.44 2.70
CA LYS A 77 -19.51 -8.02 4.01
C LYS A 77 -18.39 -7.89 5.05
N ASN A 78 -17.14 -7.89 4.60
CA ASN A 78 -15.96 -7.81 5.46
C ASN A 78 -15.35 -6.40 5.54
N ILE A 79 -16.02 -5.37 5.02
CA ILE A 79 -15.58 -3.99 5.20
C ILE A 79 -15.64 -3.63 6.70
N SER A 80 -14.55 -3.05 7.21
CA SER A 80 -14.52 -2.49 8.56
C SER A 80 -15.43 -1.26 8.64
N THR A 81 -16.31 -1.23 9.63
CA THR A 81 -17.15 -0.07 9.95
C THR A 81 -16.37 0.99 10.75
N ASN A 82 -16.91 2.20 10.84
CA ASN A 82 -16.38 3.38 11.50
C ASN A 82 -15.01 3.83 10.96
N LYS A 83 -14.81 3.71 9.64
CA LYS A 83 -13.62 4.22 8.94
C LYS A 83 -13.95 5.49 8.18
N SER A 84 -12.97 6.39 8.09
CA SER A 84 -13.09 7.60 7.29
C SER A 84 -13.26 7.28 5.81
N PRO A 85 -14.21 7.92 5.11
CA PRO A 85 -14.41 7.74 3.68
C PRO A 85 -13.24 8.31 2.86
N GLY A 86 -13.23 8.03 1.57
CA GLY A 86 -12.33 8.67 0.61
C GLY A 86 -12.77 10.10 0.25
N PRO A 87 -12.11 10.71 -0.74
CA PRO A 87 -12.48 12.01 -1.29
C PRO A 87 -13.96 12.17 -1.68
N ASP A 88 -14.62 11.08 -2.08
CA ASP A 88 -16.04 11.01 -2.48
C ASP A 88 -17.05 11.13 -1.32
N GLY A 89 -16.60 10.92 -0.08
CA GLY A 89 -17.44 10.96 1.11
C GLY A 89 -18.30 9.71 1.35
N PHE A 90 -18.22 8.66 0.53
CA PHE A 90 -19.01 7.44 0.73
C PHE A 90 -18.29 6.47 1.69
N PRO A 91 -18.85 6.22 2.89
CA PRO A 91 -18.24 5.35 3.87
C PRO A 91 -18.52 3.87 3.57
N GLY A 92 -17.83 2.95 4.26
CA GLY A 92 -18.03 1.52 4.07
C GLY A 92 -19.46 1.04 4.34
N GLU A 93 -20.13 1.67 5.30
CA GLU A 93 -21.52 1.43 5.70
C GLU A 93 -22.50 1.68 4.56
N PHE A 94 -22.21 2.64 3.68
CA PHE A 94 -23.02 2.91 2.50
C PHE A 94 -23.04 1.67 1.59
N TYR A 95 -21.87 1.09 1.32
CA TYR A 95 -21.76 -0.12 0.50
C TYR A 95 -22.40 -1.34 1.15
N GLN A 96 -22.35 -1.45 2.49
CA GLN A 96 -23.01 -2.54 3.21
C GLN A 96 -24.53 -2.40 3.19
N THR A 97 -25.05 -1.18 3.30
CA THR A 97 -26.48 -0.88 3.34
C THR A 97 -27.13 -1.07 1.97
N PHE A 98 -26.53 -0.54 0.92
CA PHE A 98 -27.07 -0.55 -0.45
C PHE A 98 -26.41 -1.60 -1.36
N LYS A 99 -25.96 -2.72 -0.77
CA LYS A 99 -25.18 -3.73 -1.50
C LYS A 99 -25.94 -4.31 -2.69
N ALA A 100 -27.26 -4.48 -2.59
CA ALA A 100 -28.07 -5.10 -3.63
C ALA A 100 -28.11 -4.26 -4.91
N GLU A 101 -28.13 -2.94 -4.75
CA GLU A 101 -28.15 -1.96 -5.84
C GLU A 101 -26.74 -1.68 -6.37
N ILE A 102 -25.74 -1.67 -5.49
CA ILE A 102 -24.36 -1.30 -5.82
C ILE A 102 -23.59 -2.45 -6.50
N ILE A 103 -23.78 -3.70 -6.07
CA ILE A 103 -23.02 -4.85 -6.61
C ILE A 103 -23.12 -4.96 -8.15
N PRO A 104 -24.31 -4.87 -8.77
CA PRO A 104 -24.42 -4.93 -10.23
C PRO A 104 -23.67 -3.80 -10.95
N ILE A 105 -23.65 -2.60 -10.35
CA ILE A 105 -22.96 -1.42 -10.89
C ILE A 105 -21.44 -1.62 -10.80
N LEU A 106 -20.95 -2.05 -9.63
CA LEU A 106 -19.53 -2.33 -9.42
C LEU A 106 -19.04 -3.47 -10.31
N LEU A 107 -19.85 -4.52 -10.48
CA LEU A 107 -19.51 -5.63 -11.35
C LEU A 107 -19.28 -5.14 -12.79
N LYS A 108 -20.22 -4.36 -13.33
CA LYS A 108 -20.10 -3.80 -14.67
C LYS A 108 -18.85 -2.93 -14.80
N LEU A 109 -18.61 -2.07 -13.81
CA LEU A 109 -17.42 -1.22 -13.75
C LEU A 109 -16.13 -2.04 -13.78
N PHE A 110 -16.05 -3.08 -12.93
CA PHE A 110 -14.85 -3.92 -12.83
C PHE A 110 -14.62 -4.75 -14.10
N GLN A 111 -15.67 -5.22 -14.77
CA GLN A 111 -15.57 -5.89 -16.06
C GLN A 111 -15.10 -4.95 -17.18
N GLU A 112 -15.53 -3.69 -17.17
CA GLU A 112 -15.01 -2.67 -18.11
C GLU A 112 -13.53 -2.40 -17.86
N ILE A 113 -13.11 -2.30 -16.59
CA ILE A 113 -11.70 -2.19 -16.19
C ILE A 113 -10.89 -3.40 -16.67
N GLU A 114 -11.41 -4.62 -16.51
CA GLU A 114 -10.75 -5.85 -16.98
C GLU A 114 -10.56 -5.84 -18.51
N ARG A 115 -11.55 -5.34 -19.26
CA ARG A 115 -11.53 -5.29 -20.73
C ARG A 115 -10.58 -4.21 -21.25
N GLU A 116 -10.63 -3.01 -20.67
CA GLU A 116 -9.93 -1.84 -21.20
C GLU A 116 -8.57 -1.60 -20.55
N GLY A 117 -8.33 -2.17 -19.36
CA GLY A 117 -7.11 -1.97 -18.60
C GLY A 117 -6.95 -0.54 -18.08
N LYS A 118 -8.04 0.23 -17.96
CA LYS A 118 -8.05 1.62 -17.51
C LYS A 118 -8.95 1.77 -16.30
N LEU A 119 -8.52 2.58 -15.33
CA LEU A 119 -9.32 2.90 -14.16
C LEU A 119 -10.03 4.24 -14.34
N PRO A 120 -11.18 4.45 -13.67
CA PRO A 120 -11.78 5.78 -13.55
C PRO A 120 -10.84 6.75 -12.86
N ASP A 121 -10.94 8.04 -13.21
CA ASP A 121 -10.09 9.09 -12.62
C ASP A 121 -10.18 9.14 -11.09
N SER A 122 -11.37 8.87 -10.54
CA SER A 122 -11.62 8.84 -9.10
C SER A 122 -10.81 7.76 -8.36
N PHE A 123 -10.37 6.69 -9.02
CA PHE A 123 -9.55 5.64 -8.40
C PHE A 123 -8.09 6.09 -8.19
N TYR A 124 -7.67 7.08 -8.98
CA TYR A 124 -6.36 7.71 -8.86
C TYR A 124 -6.29 8.74 -7.74
N GLU A 125 -7.41 9.17 -7.18
CA GLU A 125 -7.44 10.19 -6.14
C GLU A 125 -7.34 9.59 -4.73
N ALA A 126 -6.60 10.26 -3.85
CA ALA A 126 -6.55 9.96 -2.43
C ALA A 126 -6.41 11.24 -1.60
N SER A 127 -6.86 11.18 -0.35
CA SER A 127 -6.64 12.23 0.65
C SER A 127 -5.73 11.72 1.76
N ILE A 128 -4.63 12.43 2.02
CA ILE A 128 -3.65 12.06 3.04
C ILE A 128 -3.98 12.80 4.34
N THR A 129 -4.20 12.05 5.41
CA THR A 129 -4.29 12.59 6.78
C THR A 129 -3.01 12.27 7.53
N LEU A 130 -2.52 13.22 8.34
CA LEU A 130 -1.28 13.07 9.09
C LEU A 130 -1.56 12.67 10.53
N ILE A 131 -0.99 11.54 10.96
CA ILE A 131 -1.10 11.04 12.34
C ILE A 131 0.27 11.09 13.02
N PRO A 132 0.41 11.75 14.18
CA PRO A 132 1.69 11.81 14.87
C PRO A 132 2.14 10.41 15.32
N LYS A 133 3.44 10.12 15.16
CA LYS A 133 4.06 8.91 15.72
C LYS A 133 4.01 9.01 17.26
N PRO A 134 3.66 7.93 17.98
CA PRO A 134 3.70 7.95 19.44
C PRO A 134 5.12 8.24 19.92
N ASP A 135 5.23 8.94 21.04
CA ASP A 135 6.49 9.26 21.72
C ASP A 135 7.53 10.02 20.87
N ARG A 136 7.07 10.74 19.83
CA ARG A 136 7.92 11.59 18.98
C ARG A 136 7.46 13.03 19.00
N ASP A 137 8.42 13.93 18.80
CA ASP A 137 8.17 15.37 18.74
C ASP A 137 7.26 15.73 17.54
N PRO A 138 6.03 16.21 17.78
CA PRO A 138 5.08 16.57 16.73
C PRO A 138 5.45 17.87 16.00
N VAL A 139 6.49 18.60 16.44
CA VAL A 139 6.98 19.78 15.72
C VAL A 139 7.73 19.37 14.44
N LYS A 140 8.26 18.14 14.38
CA LYS A 140 9.00 17.62 13.23
C LYS A 140 8.08 16.93 12.23
N LYS A 141 8.12 17.37 10.97
CA LYS A 141 7.29 16.83 9.88
C LYS A 141 7.54 15.33 9.60
N GLU A 142 8.75 14.86 9.84
CA GLU A 142 9.17 13.45 9.67
C GLU A 142 8.52 12.50 10.71
N ASN A 143 7.97 13.08 11.78
CA ASN A 143 7.33 12.33 12.85
C ASN A 143 5.83 12.11 12.63
N TYR A 144 5.29 12.48 11.47
CA TYR A 144 3.92 12.17 11.08
C TYR A 144 3.87 10.96 10.14
N ARG A 145 2.86 10.11 10.33
CA ARG A 145 2.50 9.01 9.43
C ARG A 145 1.45 9.50 8.44
N PRO A 146 1.72 9.43 7.12
CA PRO A 146 0.73 9.76 6.11
C PRO A 146 -0.24 8.59 5.90
N ILE A 147 -1.50 8.76 6.32
CA ILE A 147 -2.56 7.78 6.06
C ILE A 147 -3.33 8.17 4.82
N SER A 148 -3.35 7.31 3.80
CA SER A 148 -4.02 7.56 2.52
C SER A 148 -5.47 7.07 2.54
N LEU A 149 -6.41 8.01 2.50
CA LEU A 149 -7.83 7.75 2.35
C LEU A 149 -8.17 7.65 0.86
N MET A 150 -8.38 6.43 0.39
CA MET A 150 -8.90 6.14 -0.95
C MET A 150 -10.41 5.97 -0.94
N ASN A 151 -11.05 6.25 -2.08
CA ASN A 151 -12.46 5.92 -2.32
C ASN A 151 -12.72 4.42 -2.09
N MET A 152 -13.93 4.11 -1.64
CA MET A 152 -14.27 2.77 -1.18
C MET A 152 -14.39 1.78 -2.35
N ASP A 153 -14.87 2.21 -3.51
CA ASP A 153 -14.90 1.42 -4.75
C ASP A 153 -13.49 0.99 -5.22
N ALA A 154 -12.50 1.90 -5.16
CA ALA A 154 -11.10 1.58 -5.45
C ALA A 154 -10.52 0.62 -4.40
N LYS A 155 -10.87 0.80 -3.12
CA LYS A 155 -10.47 -0.13 -2.04
C LYS A 155 -11.07 -1.53 -2.25
N LEU A 156 -12.31 -1.62 -2.71
CA LEU A 156 -12.98 -2.88 -3.03
C LEU A 156 -12.21 -3.63 -4.11
N LEU A 157 -11.91 -2.98 -5.23
CA LEU A 157 -11.12 -3.57 -6.31
C LEU A 157 -9.74 -4.05 -5.81
N ASN A 158 -9.02 -3.18 -5.09
CA ASN A 158 -7.71 -3.53 -4.52
C ASN A 158 -7.78 -4.71 -3.55
N LYS A 159 -8.86 -4.82 -2.78
CA LYS A 159 -9.06 -5.93 -1.84
C LYS A 159 -9.39 -7.23 -2.56
N ILE A 160 -10.15 -7.20 -3.64
CA ILE A 160 -10.41 -8.38 -4.49
C ILE A 160 -9.09 -8.90 -5.07
N LEU A 161 -8.30 -8.02 -5.69
CA LEU A 161 -6.98 -8.37 -6.24
C LEU A 161 -6.04 -8.94 -5.16
N ALA A 162 -5.99 -8.29 -3.99
CA ALA A 162 -5.21 -8.75 -2.85
C ALA A 162 -5.62 -10.17 -2.40
N ASN A 163 -6.93 -10.43 -2.32
CA ASN A 163 -7.43 -11.74 -1.91
C ASN A 163 -7.05 -12.83 -2.93
N ARG A 164 -7.06 -12.53 -4.23
CA ARG A 164 -6.66 -13.48 -5.28
C ARG A 164 -5.19 -13.87 -5.17
N ILE A 165 -4.28 -12.91 -5.10
CA ILE A 165 -2.85 -13.22 -4.97
C ILE A 165 -2.50 -13.84 -3.60
N GLN A 166 -3.24 -13.52 -2.53
CA GLN A 166 -3.07 -14.16 -1.23
C GLN A 166 -3.30 -15.68 -1.27
N GLN A 167 -4.11 -16.19 -2.19
CA GLN A 167 -4.30 -17.64 -2.33
C GLN A 167 -3.03 -18.35 -2.81
N HIS A 168 -2.18 -17.63 -3.57
CA HIS A 168 -0.98 -18.17 -4.20
C HIS A 168 0.33 -17.69 -3.53
N ILE A 169 0.24 -16.72 -2.61
CA ILE A 169 1.43 -16.07 -2.03
C ILE A 169 2.37 -17.05 -1.32
N LYS A 170 1.85 -18.12 -0.70
CA LYS A 170 2.64 -19.14 0.00
C LYS A 170 3.60 -19.91 -0.92
N GLY A 171 3.29 -20.00 -2.22
CA GLY A 171 4.16 -20.62 -3.21
C GLY A 171 5.27 -19.68 -3.70
N ILE A 172 5.12 -18.37 -3.50
CA ILE A 172 6.05 -17.33 -3.99
C ILE A 172 7.02 -16.87 -2.89
N ILE A 173 6.55 -16.81 -1.64
CA ILE A 173 7.36 -16.29 -0.53
C ILE A 173 8.18 -17.38 0.15
N HIS A 174 9.30 -16.98 0.74
CA HIS A 174 10.08 -17.87 1.59
C HIS A 174 9.30 -18.22 2.88
N HIS A 175 9.43 -19.45 3.38
CA HIS A 175 8.77 -19.95 4.59
C HIS A 175 9.09 -19.15 5.87
N ASP A 176 10.15 -18.34 5.83
CA ASP A 176 10.52 -17.44 6.93
C ASP A 176 9.80 -16.10 6.92
N GLN A 177 9.16 -15.74 5.82
CA GLN A 177 8.30 -14.56 5.76
C GLN A 177 6.99 -14.90 6.47
N VAL A 178 6.72 -14.24 7.60
CA VAL A 178 5.52 -14.50 8.43
C VAL A 178 4.63 -13.27 8.57
N ARG A 179 5.11 -12.08 8.18
CA ARG A 179 4.33 -10.84 8.26
C ARG A 179 3.33 -10.76 7.11
N PHE A 180 2.09 -10.37 7.41
CA PHE A 180 0.97 -10.20 6.46
C PHE A 180 0.48 -11.47 5.73
N ILE A 181 0.84 -12.67 6.20
CA ILE A 181 0.33 -13.92 5.63
C ILE A 181 -0.69 -14.55 6.58
N PRO A 182 -1.92 -14.82 6.12
CA PRO A 182 -2.94 -15.45 6.95
C PRO A 182 -2.50 -16.78 7.55
N GLY A 183 -2.71 -16.94 8.86
CA GLY A 183 -2.46 -18.18 9.59
C GLY A 183 -1.02 -18.37 10.09
N LEU A 184 -0.09 -17.47 9.78
CA LEU A 184 1.25 -17.46 10.37
C LEU A 184 1.31 -16.44 11.51
N LEU A 185 1.04 -16.91 12.74
CA LEU A 185 1.47 -16.18 13.94
C LEU A 185 2.96 -16.47 14.20
N PHE A 186 3.62 -15.55 14.89
CA PHE A 186 4.91 -15.70 15.57
C PHE A 186 6.20 -15.26 14.85
N ASN A 187 6.37 -13.94 14.71
CA ASN A 187 7.72 -13.35 14.74
C ASN A 187 8.39 -13.58 16.10
N ILE A 188 7.65 -13.40 17.20
CA ILE A 188 8.19 -13.46 18.57
C ILE A 188 8.72 -14.86 18.92
N CYS A 189 7.96 -15.94 18.65
CA CYS A 189 8.47 -17.29 18.96
C CYS A 189 9.65 -17.69 18.06
N LYS A 190 9.72 -17.24 16.80
CA LYS A 190 10.93 -17.44 15.98
C LYS A 190 12.14 -16.73 16.59
N SER A 191 12.02 -15.46 16.99
CA SER A 191 13.09 -14.73 17.67
C SER A 191 13.52 -15.40 18.98
N ILE A 192 12.56 -15.85 19.79
CA ILE A 192 12.84 -16.60 21.04
C ILE A 192 13.55 -17.92 20.73
N ASN A 193 13.12 -18.66 19.72
CA ASN A 193 13.75 -19.93 19.33
C ASN A 193 15.18 -19.72 18.82
N VAL A 194 15.44 -18.65 18.06
CA VAL A 194 16.80 -18.29 17.62
C VAL A 194 17.68 -17.94 18.83
N ILE A 195 17.19 -17.11 19.76
CA ILE A 195 17.91 -16.77 21.00
C ILE A 195 18.17 -18.02 21.85
N HIS A 196 17.19 -18.92 21.97
CA HIS A 196 17.34 -20.17 22.70
C HIS A 196 18.37 -21.10 22.03
N HIS A 197 18.37 -21.19 20.70
CA HIS A 197 19.34 -21.97 19.94
C HIS A 197 20.77 -21.46 20.13
N ILE A 198 20.95 -20.13 20.07
CA ILE A 198 22.21 -19.43 20.34
C ILE A 198 22.69 -19.75 21.76
N ASN A 199 21.81 -19.65 22.76
CA ASN A 199 22.15 -19.94 24.15
C ASN A 199 22.54 -21.41 24.40
N LYS A 200 22.02 -22.34 23.60
CA LYS A 200 22.35 -23.77 23.69
C LYS A 200 23.69 -24.10 23.02
N ARG A 201 24.06 -23.40 21.95
CA ARG A 201 25.32 -23.57 21.22
C ARG A 201 26.37 -22.56 21.70
N LYS A 202 26.87 -22.76 22.92
CA LYS A 202 27.92 -21.92 23.54
C LYS A 202 29.32 -22.12 22.91
N ASP A 203 29.45 -23.05 21.97
CA ASP A 203 30.68 -23.42 21.29
C ASP A 203 31.07 -22.46 20.14
N LYS A 204 30.19 -21.50 19.80
CA LYS A 204 30.41 -20.53 18.73
C LYS A 204 29.99 -19.12 19.15
N ASN A 205 30.66 -18.13 18.60
CA ASN A 205 30.22 -16.75 18.68
C ASN A 205 29.03 -16.55 17.73
N HIS A 206 27.96 -15.95 18.24
CA HIS A 206 26.76 -15.64 17.46
C HIS A 206 26.54 -14.13 17.42
N MET A 207 26.00 -13.63 16.32
CA MET A 207 25.61 -12.23 16.16
C MET A 207 24.18 -12.18 15.63
N ILE A 208 23.34 -11.34 16.24
CA ILE A 208 21.99 -11.05 15.77
C ILE A 208 22.02 -9.68 15.10
N LEU A 209 21.64 -9.62 13.83
CA LEU A 209 21.51 -8.38 13.08
C LEU A 209 20.03 -8.02 12.96
N SER A 210 19.64 -6.91 13.58
CA SER A 210 18.29 -6.34 13.43
C SER A 210 18.33 -5.22 12.40
N LEU A 211 17.73 -5.46 11.23
CA LEU A 211 17.62 -4.48 10.16
C LEU A 211 16.19 -3.93 10.12
N ASP A 212 16.03 -2.61 10.14
CA ASP A 212 14.75 -1.94 9.96
C ASP A 212 14.83 -0.97 8.78
N ALA A 213 13.83 -1.05 7.90
CA ALA A 213 13.76 -0.22 6.71
C ALA A 213 12.90 1.02 6.99
N GLU A 214 13.55 2.18 7.08
CA GLU A 214 12.86 3.43 7.39
C GLU A 214 11.88 3.82 6.27
N ASN A 215 10.60 3.98 6.62
CA ASN A 215 9.51 4.39 5.73
C ASN A 215 9.41 3.53 4.45
N ALA A 216 9.54 2.21 4.60
CA ALA A 216 9.58 1.26 3.48
C ALA A 216 8.41 1.48 2.48
N PHE A 217 7.17 1.63 2.95
CA PHE A 217 6.01 1.84 2.08
C PHE A 217 6.07 3.12 1.26
N ASP A 218 6.71 4.18 1.78
CA ASP A 218 6.79 5.47 1.10
C ASP A 218 7.95 5.52 0.08
N LYS A 219 8.93 4.61 0.21
CA LYS A 219 10.15 4.59 -0.62
C LYS A 219 10.15 3.52 -1.71
N ILE A 220 9.17 2.61 -1.76
CA ILE A 220 9.10 1.57 -2.79
C ILE A 220 8.95 2.20 -4.18
N GLN A 221 9.82 1.80 -5.12
CA GLN A 221 9.71 2.22 -6.52
C GLN A 221 8.68 1.34 -7.24
N GLN A 222 7.64 1.96 -7.81
CA GLN A 222 6.58 1.24 -8.54
C GLN A 222 7.10 0.34 -9.67
N PRO A 223 8.11 0.75 -10.48
CA PRO A 223 8.70 -0.14 -11.49
C PRO A 223 9.29 -1.43 -10.90
N PHE A 224 9.84 -1.39 -9.68
CA PHE A 224 10.40 -2.57 -9.03
C PHE A 224 9.31 -3.61 -8.72
N VAL A 225 8.18 -3.14 -8.19
CA VAL A 225 7.01 -3.98 -7.90
C VAL A 225 6.51 -4.65 -9.17
N ILE A 226 6.26 -3.86 -10.23
CA ILE A 226 5.74 -4.39 -11.50
C ILE A 226 6.69 -5.44 -12.11
N LYS A 227 7.99 -5.12 -12.20
CA LYS A 227 8.99 -6.05 -12.74
C LYS A 227 9.14 -7.33 -11.89
N THR A 228 8.98 -7.22 -10.57
CA THR A 228 9.00 -8.38 -9.68
C THR A 228 7.80 -9.30 -9.94
N LEU A 229 6.59 -8.75 -10.08
CA LEU A 229 5.40 -9.55 -10.43
C LEU A 229 5.53 -10.23 -11.79
N GLU A 230 6.10 -9.54 -12.78
CA GLU A 230 6.40 -10.11 -14.10
C GLU A 230 7.39 -11.28 -14.00
N LYS A 231 8.43 -11.14 -13.16
CA LYS A 231 9.45 -12.18 -12.97
C LYS A 231 8.93 -13.43 -12.26
N VAL A 232 7.96 -13.27 -11.35
CA VAL A 232 7.18 -14.36 -10.72
C VAL A 232 6.25 -15.04 -11.74
N GLY A 233 6.08 -14.48 -12.93
CA GLY A 233 5.30 -15.05 -14.03
C GLY A 233 3.85 -14.57 -14.08
N ILE A 234 3.47 -13.58 -13.26
CA ILE A 234 2.15 -12.97 -13.31
C ILE A 234 2.05 -12.18 -14.62
N LYS A 235 0.99 -12.45 -15.38
CA LYS A 235 0.71 -11.86 -16.70
C LYS A 235 -0.80 -11.71 -16.88
N GLY A 236 -1.21 -11.05 -17.97
CA GLY A 236 -2.62 -10.93 -18.36
C GLY A 236 -3.36 -9.77 -17.67
N THR A 237 -4.68 -9.90 -17.62
CA THR A 237 -5.61 -8.91 -17.06
C THR A 237 -5.23 -8.48 -15.64
N TYR A 238 -4.86 -9.43 -14.77
CA TYR A 238 -4.46 -9.11 -13.40
C TYR A 238 -3.29 -8.12 -13.37
N LEU A 239 -2.20 -8.43 -14.10
CA LEU A 239 -1.03 -7.55 -14.14
C LEU A 239 -1.37 -6.18 -14.77
N ASN A 240 -2.22 -6.16 -15.79
CA ASN A 240 -2.63 -4.91 -16.43
C ASN A 240 -3.39 -4.00 -15.47
N ILE A 241 -4.29 -4.55 -14.63
CA ILE A 241 -4.98 -3.77 -13.61
C ILE A 241 -3.98 -3.25 -12.56
N ILE A 242 -3.02 -4.06 -12.12
CA ILE A 242 -1.98 -3.61 -11.18
C ILE A 242 -1.16 -2.47 -11.78
N LYS A 243 -0.75 -2.58 -13.05
CA LYS A 243 -0.07 -1.49 -13.77
C LYS A 243 -0.94 -0.24 -13.83
N ALA A 244 -2.22 -0.38 -14.13
CA ALA A 244 -3.16 0.72 -14.16
C ALA A 244 -3.27 1.41 -12.80
N ILE A 245 -3.36 0.67 -11.69
CA ILE A 245 -3.42 1.21 -10.31
C ILE A 245 -2.23 2.14 -10.01
N TYR A 246 -1.04 1.79 -10.49
CA TYR A 246 0.18 2.56 -10.27
C TYR A 246 0.47 3.62 -11.34
N GLU A 247 -0.36 3.77 -12.37
CA GLU A 247 -0.02 4.61 -13.52
C GLU A 247 0.06 6.11 -13.15
N LYS A 248 -0.99 6.64 -12.50
CA LYS A 248 -1.14 8.09 -12.25
C LYS A 248 -1.77 8.41 -10.88
N PRO A 249 -1.36 7.80 -9.77
CA PRO A 249 -1.94 8.14 -8.47
C PRO A 249 -1.66 9.60 -8.10
N THR A 250 -2.69 10.32 -7.67
CA THR A 250 -2.63 11.68 -7.13
C THR A 250 -3.11 11.67 -5.69
N ALA A 251 -2.60 12.61 -4.89
CA ALA A 251 -3.11 12.83 -3.55
C ALA A 251 -3.10 14.30 -3.15
N ASN A 252 -4.08 14.67 -2.34
CA ASN A 252 -4.07 15.91 -1.56
C ASN A 252 -3.75 15.61 -0.10
N ILE A 253 -3.30 16.61 0.66
CA ILE A 253 -3.14 16.52 2.11
C ILE A 253 -4.31 17.26 2.75
N ILE A 254 -4.92 16.65 3.77
CA ILE A 254 -5.91 17.30 4.62
C ILE A 254 -5.16 17.89 5.82
N HIS A 255 -5.08 19.22 5.88
CA HIS A 255 -4.53 19.95 7.03
C HIS A 255 -5.65 20.66 7.76
N ASN A 256 -5.87 20.33 9.04
CA ASN A 256 -6.90 20.93 9.90
C ASN A 256 -8.31 21.01 9.27
N GLY A 257 -8.67 20.07 8.39
CA GLY A 257 -9.96 20.01 7.70
C GLY A 257 -9.97 20.63 6.30
N GLU A 258 -8.90 21.33 5.91
CA GLU A 258 -8.75 21.93 4.58
C GLU A 258 -7.98 21.00 3.64
N LYS A 259 -8.47 20.86 2.40
CA LYS A 259 -7.79 20.10 1.34
C LYS A 259 -6.75 20.99 0.66
N LEU A 260 -5.48 20.62 0.76
CA LEU A 260 -4.40 21.29 0.04
C LEU A 260 -4.36 20.88 -1.44
N LYS A 261 -3.63 21.66 -2.26
CA LYS A 261 -3.45 21.35 -3.68
C LYS A 261 -2.82 19.97 -3.88
N ALA A 262 -3.46 19.16 -4.71
CA ALA A 262 -3.01 17.81 -5.03
C ALA A 262 -1.64 17.78 -5.72
N PHE A 263 -0.92 16.67 -5.56
CA PHE A 263 0.35 16.37 -6.20
C PHE A 263 0.39 14.89 -6.64
N SER A 264 1.29 14.56 -7.56
CA SER A 264 1.44 13.19 -8.07
C SER A 264 2.26 12.32 -7.11
N LEU A 265 1.81 11.09 -6.87
CA LEU A 265 2.52 10.10 -6.08
C LEU A 265 3.36 9.21 -7.00
N ARG A 266 4.65 9.53 -7.18
CA ARG A 266 5.49 8.81 -8.13
C ARG A 266 6.33 7.70 -7.48
N SER A 267 6.57 7.79 -6.18
CA SER A 267 7.17 6.74 -5.37
C SER A 267 6.24 6.35 -4.23
N GLY A 268 6.53 5.20 -3.64
CA GLY A 268 5.78 4.66 -2.54
C GLY A 268 4.47 4.01 -2.96
N THR A 269 3.82 3.48 -1.94
CA THR A 269 2.54 2.78 -2.00
C THR A 269 1.61 3.46 -1.02
N ARG A 270 0.32 3.56 -1.37
CA ARG A 270 -0.66 4.23 -0.52
C ARG A 270 -0.79 3.46 0.79
N GLN A 271 -0.41 4.07 1.91
CA GLN A 271 -0.55 3.42 3.22
C GLN A 271 -2.02 3.08 3.47
N GLU A 272 -2.28 1.91 4.03
CA GLU A 272 -3.61 1.30 4.22
C GLU A 272 -4.33 0.87 2.92
N CYS A 273 -3.66 0.87 1.78
CA CYS A 273 -4.15 0.17 0.60
C CYS A 273 -4.09 -1.36 0.83
N PRO A 274 -5.21 -2.10 0.65
CA PRO A 274 -5.23 -3.55 0.90
C PRO A 274 -4.25 -4.35 0.03
N LEU A 275 -3.95 -3.85 -1.16
CA LEU A 275 -3.07 -4.50 -2.13
C LEU A 275 -1.59 -4.35 -1.74
N THR A 276 -1.22 -3.20 -1.19
CA THR A 276 0.16 -2.83 -0.85
C THR A 276 0.83 -3.74 0.16
N THR A 277 0.07 -4.37 1.06
CA THR A 277 0.65 -5.30 2.06
C THR A 277 1.01 -6.66 1.47
N VAL A 278 0.57 -6.94 0.24
CA VAL A 278 0.62 -8.27 -0.37
C VAL A 278 1.52 -8.30 -1.62
N VAL A 279 1.53 -7.18 -2.35
CA VAL A 279 2.29 -6.95 -3.59
C VAL A 279 3.54 -6.14 -3.30
#